data_AF-A0A7I9W0T8-F1
#
_entry.id   AF-A0A7I9W0T8-F1
#
_cell.length_a   1.000
_cell.length_b   1.000
_cell.length_c   1.000
_cell.angle_alpha   90.00
_cell.angle_beta   90.00
_cell.angle_gamma   90.00
#
_symmetry.space_group_name_H-M   'P 1'
#
loop_
_entity.id
_entity.type
_entity.pdbx_description
1 polymer ?
#
loop_
_entity_poly.entity_id
_entity_poly.type
_entity_poly.pdbx_seq_one_letter_code
_entity_poly.pdbx_strand_id
1 'polypeptide(L)'
;MAFREVSVNEIREVLRVWLGVAGLPAPGYRTIAAYCGLDRKTVRRYVEAAQAAGLRRDDDLGAVDDALIGMVADAVRPVRPDGHGAAWEQLLGFEEQITAWVAGRHRWAAAVDGHQDPHLVGPAGLCGAVSNVAPIRQ
;
A
#
# COMPACT_ATOMS: atom_id res chain seq x y z
N MET A 1 -0.31 -11.53 8.80
CA MET A 1 -0.54 -11.62 7.34
C MET A 1 0.36 -10.61 6.68
N ALA A 2 1.11 -11.03 5.65
CA ALA A 2 1.88 -10.13 4.80
C ALA A 2 0.94 -9.18 4.05
N PHE A 3 1.46 -8.03 3.64
CA PHE A 3 0.73 -7.08 2.82
C PHE A 3 0.44 -7.67 1.43
N ARG A 4 -0.80 -7.54 0.96
CA ARG A 4 -1.25 -7.89 -0.39
C ARG A 4 -2.12 -6.75 -0.89
N GLU A 5 -1.85 -6.31 -2.10
CA GLU A 5 -2.70 -5.32 -2.77
C GLU A 5 -4.03 -5.95 -3.19
N VAL A 6 -5.11 -5.20 -3.02
CA VAL A 6 -6.45 -5.59 -3.46
C VAL A 6 -6.80 -4.72 -4.64
N SER A 7 -6.93 -5.34 -5.81
CA SER A 7 -7.29 -4.69 -7.06
C SER A 7 -8.77 -4.28 -7.07
N VAL A 8 -9.09 -3.27 -7.89
CA VAL A 8 -10.47 -2.82 -8.14
C VAL A 8 -11.38 -3.97 -8.58
N ASN A 9 -10.85 -4.92 -9.37
CA ASN A 9 -11.59 -6.10 -9.79
C ASN A 9 -11.88 -7.07 -8.63
N GLU A 10 -10.94 -7.24 -7.70
CA GLU A 10 -11.18 -8.03 -6.47
C GLU A 10 -12.24 -7.37 -5.58
N ILE A 11 -12.25 -6.03 -5.48
CA ILE A 11 -13.32 -5.30 -4.77
C ILE A 11 -14.67 -5.58 -5.44
N ARG A 12 -14.75 -5.42 -6.76
CA ARG A 12 -15.97 -5.69 -7.53
C ARG A 12 -16.46 -7.12 -7.32
N GLU A 13 -15.54 -8.09 -7.35
CA GLU A 13 -15.89 -9.49 -7.19
C GLU A 13 -16.38 -9.80 -5.77
N VAL A 14 -15.77 -9.22 -4.73
CA VAL A 14 -16.26 -9.31 -3.35
C VAL A 14 -17.71 -8.85 -3.25
N LEU A 15 -18.04 -7.70 -3.84
CA LEU A 15 -19.39 -7.13 -3.78
C LEU A 15 -20.38 -7.94 -4.62
N ARG A 16 -19.98 -8.43 -5.79
CA ARG A 16 -20.79 -9.30 -6.65
C ARG A 16 -21.15 -10.62 -5.96
N VAL A 17 -20.17 -11.27 -5.31
CA VAL A 17 -20.40 -12.49 -4.54
C VAL A 17 -21.24 -12.17 -3.30
N TRP A 18 -21.01 -11.01 -2.66
CA TRP A 18 -21.85 -10.55 -1.55
C TRP A 18 -23.30 -10.35 -2.00
N LEU A 19 -23.61 -9.81 -3.16
CA LEU A 19 -25.00 -9.75 -3.68
C LEU A 19 -25.58 -11.12 -4.06
N GLY A 20 -24.77 -12.18 -4.03
CA GLY A 20 -25.21 -13.56 -4.26
C GLY A 20 -25.25 -13.98 -5.73
N VAL A 21 -24.61 -13.21 -6.62
CA VAL A 21 -24.60 -13.45 -8.07
C VAL A 21 -23.76 -14.69 -8.46
N ALA A 22 -22.90 -15.19 -7.57
CA ALA A 22 -22.04 -16.35 -7.80
C ALA A 22 -22.74 -17.72 -7.60
N GLY A 23 -24.07 -17.79 -7.73
CA GLY A 23 -24.85 -19.00 -7.41
C GLY A 23 -24.86 -19.35 -5.93
N LEU A 24 -24.42 -18.42 -5.08
CA LEU A 24 -24.39 -18.52 -3.63
C LEU A 24 -25.44 -17.54 -3.10
N PRO A 25 -26.63 -17.99 -2.69
CA PRO A 25 -27.57 -17.09 -2.04
C PRO A 25 -27.03 -16.72 -0.66
N ALA A 26 -27.00 -15.42 -0.36
CA ALA A 26 -26.67 -14.90 0.96
C ALA A 26 -25.30 -15.35 1.60
N PRO A 27 -24.15 -15.42 0.90
CA PRO A 27 -22.92 -15.96 1.48
C PRO A 27 -22.37 -15.11 2.63
N GLY A 28 -21.89 -15.77 3.68
CA GLY A 28 -21.17 -15.13 4.77
C GLY A 28 -19.71 -14.81 4.40
N TYR A 29 -19.05 -13.94 5.16
CA TYR A 29 -17.70 -13.44 4.85
C TYR A 29 -16.62 -14.51 4.68
N ARG A 30 -16.73 -15.66 5.36
CA ARG A 30 -15.77 -16.77 5.15
C ARG A 30 -15.90 -17.41 3.77
N THR A 31 -17.12 -17.57 3.29
CA THR A 31 -17.40 -18.12 1.96
C THR A 31 -16.92 -17.16 0.88
N ILE A 32 -17.21 -15.86 1.03
CA ILE A 32 -16.75 -14.83 0.10
C ILE A 32 -15.22 -14.77 0.08
N ALA A 33 -14.58 -14.81 1.25
CA ALA A 33 -13.12 -14.83 1.37
C ALA A 33 -12.49 -16.01 0.63
N ALA A 34 -13.03 -17.22 0.82
CA ALA A 34 -12.57 -18.41 0.10
C ALA A 34 -12.77 -18.28 -1.42
N TYR A 35 -13.90 -17.73 -1.86
CA TYR A 35 -14.21 -17.54 -3.28
C TYR A 35 -13.29 -16.51 -3.94
N CYS A 36 -12.99 -15.41 -3.25
CA CYS A 36 -12.19 -14.31 -3.80
C CYS A 36 -10.68 -14.47 -3.54
N GLY A 37 -10.24 -15.50 -2.81
CA GLY A 37 -8.84 -15.65 -2.41
C GLY A 37 -8.33 -14.56 -1.46
N LEU A 38 -9.25 -13.89 -0.74
CA LEU A 38 -8.95 -12.81 0.19
C LEU A 38 -9.11 -13.29 1.63
N ASP A 39 -8.58 -12.52 2.56
CA ASP A 39 -8.79 -12.80 3.98
C ASP A 39 -10.14 -12.25 4.47
N ARG A 40 -10.67 -12.85 5.54
CA ARG A 40 -11.99 -12.49 6.10
C ARG A 40 -12.07 -11.03 6.59
N LYS A 41 -11.01 -10.46 7.17
CA LYS A 41 -11.04 -9.06 7.65
C LYS A 41 -11.06 -8.09 6.47
N THR A 42 -10.41 -8.44 5.37
CA THR A 42 -10.39 -7.66 4.13
C THR A 42 -11.77 -7.65 3.49
N VAL A 43 -12.38 -8.82 3.30
CA VAL A 43 -13.77 -8.92 2.80
C VAL A 43 -14.74 -8.10 3.65
N ARG A 44 -14.69 -8.29 4.98
CA ARG A 44 -15.54 -7.54 5.91
C ARG A 44 -15.38 -6.04 5.74
N ARG A 45 -14.13 -5.55 5.68
CA ARG A 45 -13.84 -4.12 5.54
C ARG A 45 -14.43 -3.54 4.25
N TYR A 46 -14.26 -4.23 3.12
CA TYR A 46 -14.80 -3.78 1.84
C TYR A 46 -16.34 -3.78 1.81
N VAL A 47 -16.96 -4.81 2.38
CA VAL A 47 -18.43 -4.87 2.49
C VAL A 47 -18.96 -3.76 3.39
N GLU A 48 -18.37 -3.54 4.57
CA GLU A 48 -18.80 -2.48 5.49
C GLU A 48 -18.65 -1.08 4.86
N ALA A 49 -17.58 -0.85 4.10
CA ALA A 49 -17.40 0.39 3.33
C ALA A 49 -18.46 0.55 2.23
N ALA A 50 -18.81 -0.53 1.51
CA ALA A 50 -19.87 -0.50 0.50
C ALA A 50 -21.25 -0.22 1.11
N GLN A 51 -21.55 -0.83 2.27
CA GLN A 51 -22.77 -0.56 3.01
C GLN A 51 -22.84 0.90 3.49
N ALA A 52 -21.72 1.46 3.96
CA ALA A 52 -21.63 2.87 4.32
C ALA A 52 -21.80 3.81 3.12
N ALA A 53 -21.39 3.37 1.92
CA ALA A 53 -21.61 4.07 0.66
C ALA A 53 -23.02 3.86 0.07
N GLY A 54 -23.89 3.09 0.73
CA GLY A 54 -25.30 2.93 0.39
C GLY A 54 -25.68 1.60 -0.26
N LEU A 55 -24.73 0.68 -0.51
CA LEU A 55 -25.03 -0.63 -1.08
C LEU A 55 -25.86 -1.47 -0.11
N ARG A 56 -26.99 -1.97 -0.59
CA ARG A 56 -27.92 -2.83 0.15
C ARG A 56 -27.85 -4.26 -0.35
N ARG A 57 -28.30 -5.19 0.49
CA ARG A 57 -28.23 -6.62 0.17
C ARG A 57 -29.14 -7.02 -0.99
N ASP A 58 -30.25 -6.31 -1.14
CA ASP A 58 -31.29 -6.61 -2.14
C ASP A 58 -31.08 -5.82 -3.45
N ASP A 59 -29.98 -5.07 -3.54
CA ASP A 59 -29.63 -4.35 -4.76
C ASP A 59 -29.22 -5.33 -5.87
N ASP A 60 -29.43 -4.91 -7.12
CA ASP A 60 -28.96 -5.66 -8.27
C ASP A 60 -27.47 -5.43 -8.55
N LEU A 61 -26.94 -6.18 -9.51
CA LEU A 61 -25.54 -6.08 -9.91
C LEU A 61 -25.19 -4.69 -10.48
N GLY A 62 -26.16 -3.95 -11.01
CA GLY A 62 -25.98 -2.61 -11.55
C GLY A 62 -25.60 -1.59 -10.48
N ALA A 63 -25.95 -1.83 -9.21
CA ALA A 63 -25.49 -1.02 -8.09
C ALA A 63 -23.98 -1.11 -7.84
N VAL A 64 -23.31 -2.17 -8.32
CA VAL A 64 -21.85 -2.32 -8.25
C VAL A 64 -21.19 -1.63 -9.45
N ASP A 65 -21.38 -0.31 -9.55
CA ASP A 65 -20.82 0.53 -10.60
C ASP A 65 -19.45 1.13 -10.21
N ASP A 66 -18.79 1.81 -11.16
CA ASP A 66 -17.47 2.40 -10.93
C ASP A 66 -17.48 3.51 -9.87
N ALA A 67 -18.61 4.22 -9.72
CA ALA A 67 -18.75 5.26 -8.72
C ALA A 67 -18.76 4.68 -7.30
N LEU A 68 -19.54 3.62 -7.07
CA LEU A 68 -19.53 2.88 -5.80
C LEU A 68 -18.14 2.31 -5.52
N ILE A 69 -17.52 1.66 -6.51
CA ILE A 69 -16.19 1.08 -6.33
C ILE A 69 -15.16 2.17 -5.96
N GLY A 70 -15.23 3.34 -6.58
CA GLY A 70 -14.40 4.50 -6.22
C GLY A 70 -14.59 4.95 -4.78
N MET A 71 -15.84 5.10 -4.32
CA MET A 71 -16.15 5.47 -2.93
C MET A 71 -15.63 4.44 -1.93
N VAL A 72 -15.80 3.15 -2.24
CA VAL A 72 -15.33 2.04 -1.39
C VAL A 72 -13.81 2.02 -1.32
N ALA A 73 -13.12 2.18 -2.45
CA ALA A 73 -11.66 2.21 -2.50
C ALA A 73 -11.10 3.40 -1.70
N ASP A 74 -11.72 4.57 -1.81
CA ASP A 74 -11.31 5.76 -1.06
C ASP A 74 -11.56 5.61 0.45
N ALA A 75 -12.73 5.07 0.84
CA ALA A 75 -13.06 4.83 2.24
C ALA A 75 -12.12 3.81 2.93
N VAL A 76 -11.64 2.81 2.17
CA VAL A 76 -10.72 1.79 2.69
C VAL A 76 -9.26 2.23 2.61
N ARG A 77 -8.96 3.27 1.81
CA ARG A 77 -7.62 3.81 1.66
C ARG A 77 -7.03 4.13 3.04
N PRO A 78 -5.83 3.63 3.38
CA PRO A 78 -5.18 4.01 4.62
C PRO A 78 -4.92 5.53 4.61
N VAL A 79 -5.70 6.29 5.39
CA VAL A 79 -5.46 7.72 5.58
C VAL A 79 -4.25 7.85 6.49
N ARG A 80 -3.15 8.40 5.95
CA ARG A 80 -2.12 9.03 6.75
C ARG A 80 -2.45 10.52 6.79
N PRO A 81 -2.75 11.10 7.97
CA PRO A 81 -3.18 12.50 8.09
C PRO A 81 -2.27 13.48 7.34
N ASP A 82 -0.96 13.22 7.33
CA ASP A 82 0.05 14.11 6.74
C ASP A 82 0.65 13.56 5.42
N GLY A 83 0.11 12.45 4.88
CA GLY A 83 0.64 11.77 3.68
C GLY A 83 2.02 11.11 3.88
N HIS A 84 2.70 11.45 4.96
CA HIS A 84 4.08 11.13 5.25
C HIS A 84 4.19 10.42 6.61
N GLY A 85 5.13 9.49 6.74
CA GLY A 85 5.36 8.77 8.00
C GLY A 85 6.43 9.46 8.85
N ALA A 86 6.62 9.02 10.10
CA ALA A 86 7.67 9.56 10.98
C ALA A 86 9.08 9.55 10.36
N ALA A 87 9.38 8.57 9.49
CA ALA A 87 10.62 8.53 8.73
C ALA A 87 10.73 9.68 7.73
N TRP A 88 9.63 10.10 7.12
CA TRP A 88 9.61 11.25 6.22
C TRP A 88 9.82 12.57 6.98
N GLU A 89 9.18 12.73 8.14
CA GLU A 89 9.42 13.89 9.02
C GLU A 89 10.89 14.01 9.40
N GLN A 90 11.55 12.87 9.71
CA GLN A 90 12.98 12.84 9.97
C GLN A 90 13.81 13.26 8.74
N LEU A 91 13.36 12.94 7.53
CA LEU A 91 14.07 13.24 6.28
C LEU A 91 13.87 14.66 5.77
N LEU A 92 12.81 15.38 6.18
CA LEU A 92 12.56 16.76 5.76
C LEU A 92 13.74 17.69 6.10
N GLY A 93 14.39 17.50 7.25
CA GLY A 93 15.59 18.27 7.62
C GLY A 93 16.80 18.04 6.72
N PHE A 94 16.78 17.01 5.88
CA PHE A 94 17.87 16.64 4.97
C PHE A 94 17.54 16.90 3.50
N GLU A 95 16.43 17.58 3.19
CA GLU A 95 15.96 17.77 1.82
C GLU A 95 17.01 18.36 0.88
N GLU A 96 17.75 19.39 1.33
CA GLU A 96 18.83 20.00 0.55
C GLU A 96 19.98 19.01 0.28
N GLN A 97 20.34 18.21 1.28
CA GLN A 97 21.41 17.21 1.19
C GLN A 97 21.02 16.07 0.24
N ILE A 98 19.79 15.56 0.36
CA ILE A 98 19.24 14.53 -0.54
C ILE A 98 19.18 15.08 -1.96
N THR A 99 18.75 16.34 -2.14
CA THR A 99 18.69 17.01 -3.45
C THR A 99 20.08 17.14 -4.07
N ALA A 100 21.10 17.47 -3.28
CA ALA A 100 22.49 17.52 -3.73
C ALA A 100 23.02 16.14 -4.12
N TRP A 101 22.67 15.09 -3.37
CA TRP A 101 23.02 13.70 -3.69
C TRP A 101 22.40 13.26 -5.03
N VAL A 102 21.08 13.45 -5.19
CA VAL A 102 20.34 13.10 -6.42
C VAL A 102 20.87 13.86 -7.63
N ALA A 103 21.23 15.13 -7.47
CA ALA A 103 21.79 15.93 -8.54
C ALA A 103 23.27 15.64 -8.85
N GLY A 104 23.88 14.64 -8.19
CA GLY A 104 25.30 14.33 -8.36
C GLY A 104 26.24 15.43 -7.85
N ARG A 105 25.74 16.42 -7.09
CA ARG A 105 26.50 17.56 -6.55
C ARG A 105 27.21 17.23 -5.24
N HIS A 106 27.40 15.95 -4.95
CA HIS A 106 27.97 15.51 -3.70
C HIS A 106 29.45 15.21 -3.89
N ARG A 107 30.26 15.85 -3.06
CA ARG A 107 31.67 15.49 -2.91
C ARG A 107 31.74 14.22 -2.05
N TRP A 108 31.83 13.04 -2.66
CA TRP A 108 32.51 11.92 -1.97
C TRP A 108 34.00 12.24 -1.95
N ALA A 109 34.40 13.22 -1.15
CA ALA A 109 35.81 13.55 -0.98
C ALA A 109 36.04 14.16 0.41
N ALA A 110 36.81 13.39 1.19
CA ALA A 110 37.54 13.78 2.40
C ALA A 110 36.78 13.80 3.75
N ALA A 111 36.26 12.65 4.19
CA ALA A 111 36.03 12.39 5.62
C ALA A 111 36.09 10.89 5.99
N VAL A 112 37.03 10.13 5.41
CA VAL A 112 37.38 8.79 5.96
C VAL A 112 38.50 8.84 7.00
N ASP A 113 39.02 10.02 7.32
CA ASP A 113 39.90 10.22 8.48
C ASP A 113 39.14 10.94 9.60
N GLY A 114 38.53 10.16 10.51
CA GLY A 114 38.41 10.59 11.91
C GLY A 114 37.03 11.01 12.47
N HIS A 115 35.90 10.76 11.81
CA HIS A 115 34.59 10.90 12.46
C HIS A 115 33.97 9.53 12.74
N GLN A 116 34.16 9.03 13.98
CA GLN A 116 33.34 7.96 14.52
C GLN A 116 31.93 8.49 14.72
N ASP A 117 30.99 7.99 13.93
CA ASP A 117 29.55 8.17 14.15
C ASP A 117 29.09 7.17 15.23
N PRO A 118 28.77 7.60 16.47
CA PRO A 118 28.62 6.68 17.61
C PRO A 118 27.32 5.84 17.58
N HIS A 119 26.47 5.98 16.56
CA HIS A 119 25.16 5.32 16.50
C HIS A 119 25.02 4.23 15.42
N LEU A 120 26.08 3.90 14.69
CA LEU A 120 26.10 2.78 13.74
C LEU A 120 27.12 1.70 14.15
N VAL A 121 26.89 1.09 15.32
CA VAL A 121 27.54 -0.17 15.69
C VAL A 121 26.50 -1.28 15.63
N GLY A 122 26.28 -1.81 14.42
CA GLY A 122 25.70 -3.14 14.20
C GLY A 122 26.85 -4.13 13.97
N PRO A 123 26.78 -5.37 14.49
CA PRO A 123 27.93 -6.25 14.54
C PRO A 123 28.28 -6.75 13.14
N ALA A 124 29.55 -6.56 12.80
CA ALA A 124 30.38 -7.41 11.96
C ALA A 124 29.73 -8.11 10.74
N GLY A 125 30.18 -7.66 9.56
CA GLY A 125 30.42 -8.55 8.43
C GLY A 125 29.28 -8.63 7.44
N LEU A 126 29.47 -7.98 6.29
CA LEU A 126 29.78 -8.65 5.03
C LEU A 126 29.96 -7.59 3.96
N CYS A 127 31.20 -7.47 3.49
CA CYS A 127 31.58 -6.71 2.32
C CYS A 127 30.91 -7.35 1.09
N GLY A 128 29.89 -6.69 0.55
CA GLY A 128 29.25 -7.04 -0.71
C GLY A 128 29.33 -5.85 -1.65
N ALA A 129 30.25 -5.90 -2.61
CA ALA A 129 30.35 -4.93 -3.68
C ALA A 129 29.04 -4.91 -4.50
N VAL A 130 28.35 -3.76 -4.51
CA VAL A 130 27.30 -3.48 -5.50
C VAL A 130 27.90 -2.58 -6.57
N SER A 131 28.43 -3.22 -7.59
CA SER A 131 28.80 -2.57 -8.84
C SER A 131 27.54 -2.21 -9.64
N ASN A 132 27.56 -0.98 -10.17
CA ASN A 132 26.93 -0.57 -11.42
C ASN A 132 25.41 -0.26 -11.43
N VAL A 133 25.06 1.01 -11.20
CA VAL A 133 23.83 1.63 -11.74
C VAL A 133 24.23 2.44 -12.96
N ALA A 134 23.86 1.96 -14.15
CA ALA A 134 24.01 2.70 -15.40
C ALA A 134 23.04 3.90 -15.44
N PRO A 135 23.41 5.05 -16.03
CA PRO A 135 22.53 6.21 -16.08
C PRO A 135 21.39 6.02 -17.08
N ILE A 136 20.17 6.34 -16.64
CA ILE A 136 18.99 6.47 -17.50
C ILE A 136 19.21 7.67 -18.43
N ARG A 137 19.27 7.43 -19.75
CA ARG A 137 19.18 8.47 -20.78
C ARG A 137 17.73 8.93 -20.90
N GLN A 138 17.54 10.24 -20.98
CA GLN A 138 16.31 10.88 -21.46
C GLN A 138 16.09 10.58 -22.94
#